data_AF-A0A966FAW6-F1
#
_entry.id   AF-A0A966FAW6-F1
#
_cell.length_a   1.000
_cell.length_b   1.000
_cell.length_c   1.000
_cell.angle_alpha   90.00
_cell.angle_beta   90.00
_cell.angle_gamma   90.00
#
_symmetry.space_group_name_H-M   'P 1'
#
loop_
_entity.id
_entity.type
_entity.pdbx_description
1 polymer ?
#
loop_
_entity_poly.entity_id
_entity_poly.type
_entity_poly.pdbx_seq_one_letter_code
_entity_poly.pdbx_strand_id
1 'polypeptide(L)'
;MKKLSTIIVNALLFFTPLIVFSQTSELFEFNKIIFIYICSIILFGLLIFKLTADKLKPKLSFFDILILIFLLSQILSTIFSIDRHTSIFGYYGRFNGGLVS
;
A
#
# COMPACT_ATOMS: atom_id res chain seq x y z
N MET A 1 -13.61 -11.74 7.00
CA MET A 1 -12.38 -11.20 6.36
C MET A 1 -12.61 -10.30 5.16
N LYS A 2 -13.51 -10.63 4.19
CA LYS A 2 -13.81 -9.72 3.06
C LYS A 2 -14.21 -8.30 3.50
N LYS A 3 -15.05 -8.18 4.54
CA LYS A 3 -15.45 -6.89 5.13
C LYS A 3 -14.26 -6.08 5.66
N LEU A 4 -13.20 -6.72 6.18
CA LEU A 4 -12.12 -6.03 6.86
C LEU A 4 -11.21 -5.27 5.89
N SER A 5 -10.81 -5.91 4.78
CA SER A 5 -10.01 -5.21 3.75
C SER A 5 -10.79 -4.04 3.14
N THR A 6 -12.09 -4.21 2.90
CA THR A 6 -12.97 -3.11 2.46
C THR A 6 -13.05 -1.96 3.46
N ILE A 7 -13.21 -2.25 4.76
CA ILE A 7 -13.25 -1.23 5.81
C ILE A 7 -11.93 -0.45 5.82
N ILE A 8 -10.78 -1.14 5.75
CA ILE A 8 -9.47 -0.50 5.78
C ILE A 8 -9.27 0.38 4.54
N VAL A 9 -9.63 -0.09 3.33
CA VAL A 9 -9.51 0.72 2.11
C VAL A 9 -10.41 1.95 2.17
N ASN A 10 -11.65 1.81 2.65
CA ASN A 10 -12.56 2.94 2.80
C ASN A 10 -12.04 3.95 3.85
N ALA A 11 -11.51 3.46 4.97
CA ALA A 11 -10.87 4.31 5.98
C ALA A 11 -9.64 5.03 5.39
N LEU A 12 -8.83 4.33 4.59
CA LEU A 12 -7.67 4.91 3.92
C LEU A 12 -8.10 6.08 3.03
N LEU A 13 -9.08 5.87 2.14
CA LEU A 13 -9.60 6.91 1.24
C LEU A 13 -10.22 8.10 1.98
N PHE A 14 -10.92 7.85 3.09
CA PHE A 14 -11.61 8.89 3.85
C PHE A 14 -10.65 9.71 4.74
N PHE A 15 -9.75 9.05 5.46
CA PHE A 15 -8.89 9.72 6.44
C PHE A 15 -7.62 10.31 5.83
N THR A 16 -7.06 9.77 4.74
CA THR A 16 -5.85 10.32 4.11
C THR A 16 -5.90 11.83 3.84
N PRO A 17 -6.97 12.43 3.26
CA PRO A 17 -7.01 13.88 3.05
C PRO A 17 -7.14 14.69 4.35
N LEU A 18 -7.65 14.08 5.42
CA LEU A 18 -7.91 14.74 6.71
C LEU A 18 -6.69 14.72 7.64
N ILE A 19 -5.70 13.86 7.37
CA ILE A 19 -4.50 13.74 8.19
C ILE A 19 -3.54 14.88 7.85
N VAL A 20 -3.47 15.85 8.77
CA VAL A 20 -2.52 16.97 8.76
C VAL A 20 -2.01 17.13 10.18
N PHE A 21 -0.71 17.32 10.35
CA PHE A 21 -0.10 17.50 11.67
C PHE A 21 1.07 18.47 11.56
N SER A 22 1.01 19.54 12.36
CA SER A 22 1.90 20.70 12.23
C SER A 22 3.21 20.59 13.01
N GLN A 23 3.38 19.54 13.82
CA GLN A 23 4.59 19.35 14.63
C GLN A 23 5.65 18.49 13.93
N THR A 24 5.46 18.15 12.65
CA THR A 24 6.44 17.47 11.80
C THR A 24 7.09 18.45 10.82
N SER A 25 8.31 18.14 10.37
CA SER A 25 9.03 18.94 9.36
C SER A 25 8.28 19.05 8.03
N GLU A 26 7.44 18.07 7.75
CA GLU A 26 6.56 17.99 6.59
C GLU A 26 5.11 17.98 7.05
N LEU A 27 4.42 19.11 6.84
CA LEU A 27 3.07 19.33 7.38
C LEU A 27 2.01 18.51 6.64
N PHE A 28 2.16 18.35 5.32
CA PHE A 28 1.13 17.78 4.44
C PHE A 28 1.40 16.35 4.00
N GLU A 29 2.64 15.97 3.70
CA GLU A 29 2.94 14.69 3.05
C GLU A 29 3.27 13.59 4.06
N PHE A 30 4.16 13.87 5.01
CA PHE A 30 4.75 12.86 5.88
C PHE A 30 3.72 12.10 6.74
N ASN A 31 2.79 12.83 7.35
CA ASN A 31 1.74 12.24 8.19
C ASN A 31 0.83 11.29 7.40
N LYS A 32 0.54 11.64 6.14
CA LYS A 32 -0.28 10.82 5.24
C LYS A 32 0.47 9.57 4.81
N ILE A 33 1.76 9.71 4.48
CA ILE A 33 2.61 8.58 4.08
C ILE A 33 2.68 7.53 5.20
N ILE A 34 2.92 7.95 6.45
CA ILE A 34 2.93 7.02 7.60
C ILE A 34 1.61 6.27 7.72
N PHE A 35 0.48 6.97 7.62
CA PHE A 35 -0.84 6.35 7.71
C PHE A 35 -1.08 5.35 6.57
N ILE A 36 -0.67 5.69 5.34
CA ILE A 36 -0.74 4.79 4.19
C ILE A 36 0.12 3.54 4.42
N TYR A 37 1.33 3.69 4.95
CA TYR A 37 2.24 2.55 5.24
C TYR A 37 1.69 1.61 6.29
N ILE A 38 1.11 2.14 7.36
CA ILE A 38 0.45 1.30 8.37
C ILE A 38 -0.71 0.52 7.75
N CYS A 39 -1.54 1.20 6.96
CA CYS A 39 -2.67 0.55 6.30
C CYS A 39 -2.22 -0.48 5.24
N SER A 40 -1.16 -0.18 4.48
CA SER A 40 -0.64 -1.08 3.44
C SER A 40 -0.05 -2.35 4.05
N ILE A 41 0.70 -2.25 5.15
CA ILE A 41 1.22 -3.41 5.89
C ILE A 41 0.06 -4.31 6.36
N ILE A 42 -0.99 -3.72 6.93
CA ILE A 42 -2.17 -4.48 7.40
C ILE A 42 -2.89 -5.15 6.23
N LEU A 43 -3.13 -4.42 5.14
CA LEU A 43 -3.79 -4.95 3.95
C LEU A 43 -2.99 -6.09 3.31
N PHE A 44 -1.67 -5.93 3.21
CA PHE A 44 -0.77 -6.94 2.66
C PHE A 44 -0.73 -8.19 3.56
N GLY A 45 -0.64 -8.01 4.88
CA GLY A 45 -0.73 -9.12 5.84
C GLY A 45 -2.06 -9.88 5.74
N LEU A 46 -3.18 -9.17 5.60
CA LEU A 46 -4.50 -9.78 5.39
C LEU A 46 -4.59 -10.53 4.06
N LEU A 47 -3.96 -10.01 3.00
CA LEU A 47 -3.88 -10.68 1.70
C LEU A 47 -3.10 -11.98 1.81
N ILE A 48 -1.90 -11.95 2.38
CA ILE A 48 -1.07 -13.14 2.61
C ILE A 48 -1.85 -14.18 3.43
N PHE A 49 -2.47 -13.75 4.54
CA PHE A 49 -3.25 -14.65 5.38
C PHE A 49 -4.39 -15.32 4.61
N LYS A 50 -5.12 -14.59 3.76
CA LYS A 50 -6.19 -15.18 2.92
C LYS A 50 -5.61 -16.20 1.94
N LEU A 51 -4.47 -15.92 1.34
CA LEU A 51 -3.82 -16.81 0.38
C LEU A 51 -3.29 -18.09 1.04
N THR A 52 -2.80 -18.02 2.28
CA THR A 52 -2.25 -19.18 3.01
C THR A 52 -3.30 -19.98 3.76
N ALA A 53 -4.36 -19.35 4.26
CA ALA A 53 -5.42 -20.01 5.03
C ALA A 53 -6.38 -20.85 4.15
N ASP A 54 -6.75 -20.36 2.96
CA ASP A 54 -7.63 -21.07 2.04
C ASP A 54 -6.82 -21.93 1.04
N LYS A 55 -6.47 -23.17 1.43
CA LYS A 55 -5.65 -24.09 0.62
C LYS A 55 -6.24 -24.49 -0.74
N LEU A 56 -7.55 -24.35 -0.93
CA LEU A 56 -8.24 -24.87 -2.12
C LEU A 56 -8.65 -23.77 -3.10
N LYS A 57 -9.23 -22.65 -2.64
CA LYS A 57 -9.56 -21.46 -3.45
C LYS A 57 -9.72 -20.22 -2.55
N PRO A 58 -8.71 -19.33 -2.44
CA PRO A 58 -8.84 -18.12 -1.64
C PRO A 58 -9.98 -17.25 -2.18
N LYS A 59 -10.94 -16.91 -1.33
CA LYS A 59 -12.06 -16.04 -1.70
C LYS A 59 -11.62 -14.58 -1.73
N LEU A 60 -11.00 -14.17 -2.84
CA LEU A 60 -10.61 -12.78 -3.07
C LEU A 60 -11.85 -11.86 -3.16
N SER A 61 -11.72 -10.67 -2.60
CA SER A 61 -12.66 -9.55 -2.77
C SER A 61 -12.21 -8.64 -3.92
N PHE A 62 -13.10 -7.75 -4.37
CA PHE A 62 -12.76 -6.72 -5.37
C PHE A 62 -11.51 -5.92 -4.99
N PHE A 63 -11.40 -5.49 -3.72
CA PHE A 63 -10.23 -4.76 -3.24
C PHE A 63 -8.96 -5.61 -3.17
N ASP A 64 -9.08 -6.91 -2.86
CA ASP A 64 -7.91 -7.81 -2.88
C ASP A 64 -7.36 -7.95 -4.31
N ILE A 65 -8.25 -8.02 -5.31
CA ILE A 65 -7.88 -8.04 -6.72
C ILE A 65 -7.23 -6.72 -7.13
N LEU A 66 -7.78 -5.57 -6.70
CA LEU A 66 -7.15 -4.26 -6.96
C LEU A 66 -5.75 -4.16 -6.36
N ILE A 67 -5.53 -4.66 -5.14
CA ILE A 67 -4.20 -4.69 -4.51
C ILE A 67 -3.23 -5.56 -5.34
N LEU A 68 -3.67 -6.73 -5.82
CA LEU A 68 -2.84 -7.59 -6.66
C LEU A 68 -2.49 -6.92 -8.00
N ILE A 69 -3.45 -6.26 -8.64
CA ILE A 69 -3.22 -5.49 -9.89
C ILE A 69 -2.24 -4.35 -9.62
N PHE A 70 -2.40 -3.64 -8.51
CA PHE A 70 -1.48 -2.57 -8.10
C PHE A 70 -0.05 -3.11 -7.88
N LEU A 71 0.12 -4.19 -7.14
CA LEU A 71 1.44 -4.82 -6.92
C LEU A 71 2.06 -5.27 -8.26
N LEU A 72 1.28 -5.88 -9.13
CA LEU A 72 1.74 -6.27 -10.46
C LEU A 72 2.18 -5.06 -11.28
N SER A 73 1.47 -3.94 -11.20
CA SER A 73 1.86 -2.69 -11.86
C SER A 73 3.19 -2.14 -11.33
N GLN A 74 3.42 -2.21 -10.01
CA GLN A 74 4.68 -1.77 -9.39
C GLN A 74 5.85 -2.68 -9.79
N ILE A 75 5.63 -3.99 -9.84
CA ILE A 75 6.63 -4.97 -10.31
C ILE A 75 7.01 -4.68 -11.76
N LEU A 76 6.03 -4.50 -12.65
CA LEU A 76 6.29 -4.16 -14.04
C LEU A 76 7.02 -2.83 -14.16
N SER A 77 6.59 -1.81 -13.42
CA SER A 77 7.28 -0.51 -13.37
C SER A 77 8.73 -0.67 -12.92
N THR A 78 9.01 -1.55 -11.96
CA THR A 78 10.37 -1.81 -11.47
C THR A 78 11.24 -2.49 -12.53
N ILE A 79 10.68 -3.46 -13.25
CA ILE A 79 11.38 -4.20 -14.32
C ILE A 79 11.72 -3.28 -15.49
N PHE A 80 10.79 -2.40 -15.89
CA PHE A 80 10.97 -1.48 -17.01
C PHE A 80 11.57 -0.12 -16.61
N SER A 81 11.91 0.09 -15.34
CA SER A 81 12.48 1.36 -14.88
C SER A 81 13.89 1.59 -15.43
N ILE A 82 14.15 2.83 -15.84
CA ILE A 82 15.47 3.32 -16.23
C ILE A 82 16.43 3.31 -15.03
N ASP A 83 15.94 3.76 -13.87
CA ASP A 83 16.68 3.73 -12.60
C ASP A 83 16.13 2.63 -11.71
N ARG A 84 16.91 1.55 -11.59
CA ARG A 84 16.57 0.40 -10.73
C ARG A 84 16.66 0.70 -9.24
N HIS A 85 17.55 1.61 -8.83
CA HIS A 85 17.70 1.91 -7.40
C HIS A 85 16.47 2.68 -6.91
N THR A 86 16.12 3.75 -7.63
CA THR A 86 14.95 4.57 -7.29
C THR A 86 13.65 3.78 -7.45
N SER A 87 13.55 2.86 -8.41
CA SER A 87 12.33 2.05 -8.56
C SER A 87 12.15 0.99 -7.47
N ILE A 88 13.21 0.50 -6.84
CA ILE A 88 13.10 -0.47 -5.74
C ILE A 88 12.86 0.26 -4.41
N PHE A 89 13.69 1.25 -4.11
CA PHE A 89 13.74 1.88 -2.77
C PHE A 89 12.97 3.19 -2.66
N GLY A 90 12.54 3.77 -3.80
CA GLY A 90 11.95 5.11 -3.84
C GLY A 90 13.02 6.20 -3.83
N TYR A 91 12.56 7.45 -3.84
CA TYR A 91 13.43 8.62 -3.87
C TYR A 91 13.87 9.03 -2.45
N TYR A 92 15.17 9.27 -2.28
CA TYR A 92 15.73 9.71 -1.00
C TYR A 92 15.08 11.02 -0.53
N GLY A 93 14.74 11.11 0.75
CA GLY A 93 14.06 12.27 1.34
C GLY A 93 12.53 12.26 1.21
N ARG A 94 11.97 11.58 0.19
CA ARG A 94 10.51 11.35 0.09
C ARG A 94 10.10 9.97 0.62
N PHE A 95 11.04 9.01 0.60
CA PHE A 95 10.88 7.65 1.10
C PHE A 95 9.63 6.92 0.57
N ASN A 96 9.17 7.27 -0.63
CA ASN A 96 7.98 6.76 -1.31
C ASN A 96 8.25 6.63 -2.82
N GLY A 97 7.44 5.83 -3.52
CA GLY A 97 7.45 5.68 -4.97
C GLY A 97 8.33 4.54 -5.49
N GLY A 98 8.80 3.66 -4.60
CA GLY A 98 9.50 2.43 -4.96
C GLY A 98 8.62 1.20 -4.78
N LEU A 99 9.10 0.04 -5.24
CA LEU A 99 8.42 -1.25 -5.08
C LEU A 99 8.23 -1.64 -3.62
N VAL A 100 9.19 -1.28 -2.77
CA VAL A 100 9.23 -1.66 -1.34
C VAL A 100 8.61 -0.58 -0.45
N SER A 101 8.26 0.58 -1.00
CA SER A 101 7.60 1.66 -0.26
C SER A 101 6.10 1.44 -0.10
#